data_AF-A0A812Y4M0-F1
#
_entry.id   AF-A0A812Y4M0-F1
#
_cell.length_a   1.000
_cell.length_b   1.000
_cell.length_c   1.000
_cell.angle_alpha   90.00
_cell.angle_beta   90.00
_cell.angle_gamma   90.00
#
_symmetry.space_group_name_H-M   'P 1'
#
loop_
_entity.id
_entity.type
_entity.pdbx_description
1 polymer ?
#
loop_
_entity_poly.entity_id
_entity_poly.type
_entity_poly.pdbx_seq_one_letter_code
_entity_poly.pdbx_strand_id
1 'polypeptide(L)'
;MSFKFGFTHDPVFRWSNPIYGYANCVQKYERMDILFASTEAIGPGFLEAALVNLYKGRSGCHNERLGGDTLPSDDSLAGPYFTYVVSRSFKYPPSTNKGLPQLLPN
;
A
#
# COMPACT_ATOMS: atom_id res chain seq x y z
N MET A 1 -5.27 -8.07 -8.71
CA MET A 1 -5.12 -6.82 -7.93
C MET A 1 -3.78 -6.92 -7.21
N SER A 2 -3.04 -5.82 -7.05
CA SER A 2 -1.80 -5.83 -6.26
C SER A 2 -2.02 -5.05 -4.98
N PHE A 3 -1.58 -5.58 -3.84
CA PHE A 3 -1.71 -4.92 -2.55
C PHE A 3 -0.53 -5.23 -1.63
N LYS A 4 -0.32 -4.35 -0.64
CA LYS A 4 0.71 -4.48 0.37
C LYS A 4 0.26 -3.84 1.68
N PHE A 5 0.50 -4.53 2.79
CA PHE A 5 0.29 -3.98 4.13
C PHE A 5 1.53 -3.25 4.62
N GLY A 6 1.34 -2.30 5.53
CA GLY A 6 2.45 -1.70 6.24
C GLY A 6 2.03 -0.89 7.45
N PHE A 7 3.04 -0.32 8.10
CA PHE A 7 2.96 0.44 9.33
C PHE A 7 3.61 1.82 9.14
N THR A 8 3.05 2.86 9.78
CA THR A 8 3.61 4.22 9.74
C THR A 8 3.11 5.07 10.91
N HIS A 9 3.86 6.11 11.27
CA HIS A 9 3.40 7.20 12.16
C HIS A 9 2.72 8.33 11.38
N ASP A 10 3.07 8.48 10.11
CA ASP A 10 2.51 9.49 9.21
C ASP A 10 2.13 8.82 7.87
N PRO A 11 0.83 8.59 7.61
CA PRO A 11 0.38 7.98 6.37
C PRO A 11 0.52 8.93 5.17
N VAL A 12 0.43 10.24 5.37
CA VAL A 12 0.58 11.24 4.31
C VAL A 12 2.03 11.26 3.84
N PHE A 13 2.99 11.31 4.78
CA PHE A 13 4.40 11.18 4.46
C PHE A 13 4.70 9.84 3.80
N ARG A 14 4.16 8.74 4.35
CA ARG A 14 4.39 7.40 3.78
C ARG A 14 3.85 7.24 2.35
N TRP A 15 2.74 7.90 2.03
CA TRP A 15 2.16 7.93 0.70
C TRP A 15 2.95 8.82 -0.27
N SER A 16 3.23 10.06 0.15
CA SER A 16 3.74 11.14 -0.71
C SER A 16 5.26 11.26 -0.79
N ASN A 17 6.01 10.46 -0.01
CA ASN A 17 7.47 10.56 0.01
C ASN A 17 8.07 10.46 -1.41
N PRO A 18 8.92 11.41 -1.84
CA PRO A 18 9.45 11.42 -3.21
C PRO A 18 10.34 10.23 -3.57
N ILE A 19 11.02 9.65 -2.58
CA ILE A 19 12.05 8.62 -2.78
C ILE A 19 11.44 7.22 -2.64
N TYR A 20 10.61 7.01 -1.62
CA TYR A 20 10.07 5.69 -1.24
C TYR A 20 8.56 5.67 -0.98
N GLY A 21 7.86 6.74 -1.36
CA GLY A 21 6.41 6.85 -1.22
C GLY A 21 5.67 5.97 -2.22
N TYR A 22 4.48 5.52 -1.83
CA TYR A 22 3.68 4.64 -2.67
C TYR A 22 3.08 5.34 -3.90
N ALA A 23 2.88 6.66 -3.85
CA ALA A 23 2.39 7.42 -5.00
C ALA A 23 3.38 7.41 -6.18
N ASN A 24 4.69 7.46 -5.89
CA ASN A 24 5.75 7.59 -6.90
C ASN A 24 6.51 6.28 -7.14
N CYS A 25 6.15 5.19 -6.46
CA CYS A 25 6.83 3.91 -6.61
C CYS A 25 6.59 3.27 -7.99
N VAL A 26 7.51 2.40 -8.41
CA VAL A 26 7.46 1.67 -9.69
C VAL A 26 6.15 0.86 -9.84
N GLN A 27 5.61 0.33 -8.74
CA GLN A 27 4.39 -0.45 -8.72
C GLN A 27 3.12 0.39 -8.95
N LYS A 28 3.21 1.73 -8.81
CA LYS A 28 2.13 2.70 -9.01
C LYS A 28 0.86 2.35 -8.23
N TYR A 29 0.97 2.25 -6.90
CA TYR A 29 -0.22 2.05 -6.06
C TYR A 29 -1.19 3.23 -6.23
N GLU A 30 -2.49 2.95 -6.21
CA GLU A 30 -3.54 3.92 -6.54
C GLU A 30 -4.22 4.48 -5.29
N ARG A 31 -4.25 3.69 -4.21
CA ARG A 31 -4.91 4.06 -2.96
C ARG A 31 -4.16 3.50 -1.75
N MET A 32 -4.20 4.24 -0.65
CA MET A 32 -3.85 3.79 0.70
C MET A 32 -5.10 3.87 1.58
N ASP A 33 -5.47 2.76 2.21
CA ASP A 33 -6.55 2.71 3.19
C ASP A 33 -5.96 2.45 4.59
N ILE A 34 -6.37 3.26 5.57
CA ILE A 34 -6.01 3.05 6.97
C ILE A 34 -6.93 1.98 7.54
N LEU A 35 -6.35 0.91 8.07
CA LEU A 35 -7.09 -0.22 8.64
C LEU A 35 -7.25 -0.09 10.15
N PHE A 36 -6.23 0.47 10.81
CA PHE A 36 -6.19 0.59 12.26
C PHE A 36 -5.32 1.77 12.66
N ALA A 37 -5.72 2.46 13.73
CA ALA A 37 -5.01 3.59 14.31
C ALA A 37 -4.92 3.41 15.83
N SER A 38 -3.77 3.71 16.42
CA SER A 38 -3.57 3.64 17.86
C SER A 38 -2.56 4.69 18.32
N THR A 39 -2.60 5.04 19.60
CA THR A 39 -1.56 5.83 20.26
C THR A 39 -0.31 5.01 20.56
N GLU A 40 -0.47 3.68 20.66
CA GLU A 40 0.59 2.72 20.93
C GLU A 40 1.09 2.09 19.63
N ALA A 41 2.40 1.91 19.49
CA ALA A 41 2.99 1.30 18.30
C ALA A 41 2.74 -0.22 18.20
N ILE A 42 2.59 -0.87 19.36
CA ILE A 42 2.49 -2.32 19.49
C ILE A 42 1.27 -2.85 18.73
N GLY A 43 0.07 -2.30 18.99
CA GLY A 43 -1.17 -2.79 18.37
C GLY A 43 -1.13 -2.78 16.83
N PRO A 44 -0.85 -1.64 16.18
CA PRO A 44 -0.76 -1.55 14.73
C PRO A 44 0.40 -2.38 14.14
N GLY A 45 1.53 -2.51 14.85
CA GLY A 45 2.64 -3.38 14.44
C GLY A 45 2.27 -4.86 14.46
N PHE A 46 1.62 -5.34 15.53
CA PHE A 46 1.12 -6.71 15.62
C PHE A 46 0.07 -7.02 14.55
N LEU A 47 -0.84 -6.08 14.27
CA LEU A 47 -1.83 -6.24 13.21
C LEU A 47 -1.18 -6.34 11.82
N GLU A 48 -0.17 -5.49 11.54
CA GLU A 48 0.61 -5.56 10.30
C GLU A 48 1.23 -6.95 10.15
N ALA A 49 1.92 -7.43 11.17
CA ALA A 49 2.58 -8.73 11.14
C ALA A 49 1.60 -9.89 10.93
N ALA A 50 0.43 -9.84 11.60
CA ALA A 50 -0.62 -10.84 11.43
C ALA A 50 -1.20 -10.85 10.01
N LEU A 51 -1.46 -9.66 9.43
CA LEU A 51 -1.96 -9.53 8.06
C LEU A 51 -0.94 -10.00 7.03
N VAL A 52 0.33 -9.62 7.19
CA VAL A 52 1.41 -10.11 6.32
C VAL A 52 1.49 -11.62 6.40
N ASN A 53 1.51 -12.20 7.60
CA ASN A 53 1.58 -13.65 7.76
C ASN A 53 0.39 -14.37 7.10
N LEU A 54 -0.82 -13.82 7.21
CA LEU A 54 -2.04 -14.40 6.64
C LEU A 54 -2.07 -14.37 5.10
N TYR A 55 -1.53 -13.32 4.49
CA TYR A 55 -1.59 -13.07 3.04
C TYR A 55 -0.27 -13.31 2.31
N LYS A 56 0.83 -13.62 3.00
CA LYS A 56 2.12 -13.94 2.39
C LYS A 56 1.98 -15.13 1.43
N GLY A 57 2.53 -14.98 0.23
CA GLY A 57 2.43 -16.00 -0.82
C GLY A 57 1.08 -16.07 -1.54
N ARG A 58 0.08 -15.26 -1.16
CA ARG A 58 -1.18 -15.16 -1.91
C ARG A 58 -1.02 -14.27 -3.14
N SER A 59 -1.78 -14.59 -4.19
CA SER A 59 -1.81 -13.82 -5.42
C SER A 59 -2.12 -12.34 -5.15
N GLY A 60 -1.26 -11.45 -5.65
CA GLY A 60 -1.41 -10.01 -5.49
C GLY A 60 -0.77 -9.39 -4.24
N CYS A 61 -0.34 -10.19 -3.26
CA CYS A 61 0.36 -9.69 -2.08
C CYS A 61 1.85 -9.46 -2.37
N HIS A 62 2.33 -8.22 -2.19
CA HIS A 62 3.74 -7.83 -2.39
C HIS A 62 4.50 -7.59 -1.08
N ASN A 63 4.04 -8.17 0.03
CA ASN A 63 4.79 -8.16 1.29
C ASN A 63 5.86 -9.26 1.26
N GLU A 64 7.12 -8.85 1.10
CA GLU A 64 8.28 -9.75 1.15
C GLU A 64 8.85 -9.92 2.57
N ARG A 65 8.75 -8.87 3.40
CA ARG A 65 9.23 -8.81 4.79
C ARG A 65 8.17 -8.20 5.70
N LEU A 66 8.24 -8.54 6.98
CA LEU A 66 7.45 -7.89 8.04
C LEU A 66 7.90 -6.44 8.19
N GLY A 67 6.96 -5.52 8.38
CA GLY A 67 7.24 -4.12 8.68
C GLY A 67 7.29 -3.91 10.18
N GLY A 68 8.44 -3.44 10.70
CA GLY A 68 8.60 -3.25 12.15
C GLY A 68 10.00 -2.84 12.59
N ASP A 69 11.01 -2.99 11.72
CA ASP A 69 12.42 -2.68 12.04
C ASP A 69 12.70 -1.18 12.28
N THR A 70 11.70 -0.30 12.11
CA THR A 70 11.84 1.16 12.29
C THR A 70 11.05 1.69 13.50
N LEU A 71 10.57 0.82 14.40
CA LEU A 71 10.02 1.29 15.66
C LEU A 71 11.14 1.94 16.48
N PRO A 72 11.00 3.21 16.89
CA PRO A 72 11.84 3.75 17.94
C PRO A 72 11.64 2.86 19.17
N SER A 73 12.73 2.38 19.77
CA SER A 73 12.70 1.62 21.03
C SER A 73 12.35 2.48 22.24
N ASP A 74 11.85 3.69 22.00
CA ASP A 74 11.63 4.72 23.00
C ASP A 74 10.11 4.91 23.16
N ASP A 75 9.60 4.50 24.32
CA ASP A 75 8.21 4.68 24.78
C ASP A 75 7.80 6.18 24.81
N SER A 76 8.74 7.10 24.59
CA SER A 76 8.51 8.54 24.54
C SER A 76 7.80 9.04 23.27
N LEU A 77 7.76 8.26 22.17
CA LEU A 77 6.95 8.61 21.00
C LEU A 77 5.50 8.16 21.22
N ALA A 78 4.73 8.93 21.98
CA ALA A 78 3.28 8.81 21.95
C ALA A 78 2.79 9.09 20.51
N GLY A 79 1.93 8.22 19.97
CA GLY A 79 1.53 8.19 18.57
C GLY A 79 0.88 9.46 18.01
N PRO A 80 0.36 9.40 16.76
CA PRO A 80 -0.40 8.27 16.27
C PRO A 80 0.38 7.28 15.41
N TYR A 81 0.02 6.01 15.50
CA TYR A 81 0.53 4.90 14.71
C TYR A 81 -0.59 4.24 13.91
N PHE A 82 -0.29 3.85 12.68
CA PHE A 82 -1.27 3.38 11.72
C PHE A 82 -0.83 2.10 11.03
N THR A 83 -1.75 1.13 10.94
CA THR A 83 -1.67 0.03 9.98
C THR A 83 -2.46 0.41 8.74
N TYR A 84 -1.87 0.22 7.57
CA TYR A 84 -2.52 0.54 6.30
C TYR A 84 -2.38 -0.60 5.29
N VAL A 85 -3.22 -0.54 4.26
CA VAL A 85 -3.05 -1.32 3.03
C VAL A 85 -2.95 -0.37 1.85
N VAL A 86 -1.93 -0.56 1.01
CA VAL A 86 -1.86 0.06 -0.31
C VAL A 86 -2.35 -0.92 -1.33
N SER A 87 -3.11 -0.43 -2.31
CA SER A 87 -3.62 -1.29 -3.37
C SER A 87 -3.61 -0.60 -4.73
N ARG A 88 -3.55 -1.44 -5.76
CA ARG A 88 -3.70 -1.09 -7.17
C ARG A 88 -4.67 -2.08 -7.79
N SER A 89 -5.71 -1.55 -8.42
CA SER A 89 -6.56 -2.37 -9.25
C SER A 89 -5.90 -2.55 -10.62
N PHE A 90 -5.86 -3.79 -11.14
CA PHE A 90 -5.57 -3.96 -12.55
C PHE A 90 -6.87 -3.65 -13.30
N LYS A 91 -7.11 -2.38 -13.63
CA LYS A 91 -8.07 -2.07 -14.68
C LYS A 91 -7.56 -2.71 -15.96
N TYR A 92 -8.21 -3.77 -16.44
CA TYR A 92 -7.96 -4.34 -17.77
C TYR A 92 -9.17 -4.08 -18.68
N PRO A 93 -8.96 -3.76 -19.98
CA PRO A 93 -7.69 -3.42 -20.65
C PRO A 93 -7.46 -1.89 -20.73
N PRO A 94 -6.27 -1.44 -21.15
CA PRO A 94 -6.05 -0.05 -21.58
C PRO A 94 -7.02 0.26 -22.72
N SER A 95 -7.61 1.46 -22.74
CA SER A 95 -8.33 1.93 -23.92
C SER A 95 -7.37 1.88 -25.10
N THR A 96 -7.54 0.87 -25.94
CA THR A 96 -6.78 0.78 -27.18
C THR A 96 -7.44 1.79 -28.09
N ASN A 97 -6.98 3.05 -28.06
CA ASN A 97 -7.24 3.99 -29.14
C ASN A 97 -6.42 3.53 -30.35
N LYS A 98 -6.77 2.37 -30.91
CA LYS A 98 -6.51 2.06 -32.31
C LYS A 98 -7.80 2.44 -33.01
N GLY A 99 -7.73 3.48 -33.83
CA GLY A 99 -8.86 4.05 -34.54
C GLY A 99 -9.70 2.96 -35.19
N LEU A 100 -11.02 3.07 -35.03
CA LEU A 100 -11.93 2.34 -35.89
C LEU A 100 -11.54 2.63 -37.34
N PRO A 101 -11.37 1.61 -38.20
CA PRO A 101 -11.40 1.86 -39.64
C PRO A 101 -12.78 2.43 -39.96
N GLN A 102 -12.82 3.65 -40.48
CA GLN A 102 -14.04 4.19 -41.08
C GLN A 102 -14.40 3.28 -42.26
N LEU A 103 -15.48 2.52 -42.12
CA LEU A 103 -16.12 1.87 -43.25
C LEU A 103 -16.73 2.99 -44.10
N LEU A 104 -16.08 3.31 -45.22
CA LEU A 104 -16.65 4.15 -46.27
C LEU A 104 -17.84 3.40 -46.89
N PRO A 105 -19.03 4.00 -46.99
CA PRO A 105 -20.09 3.43 -47.81
C PRO A 105 -19.76 3.63 -49.29
N ASN A 106 -19.91 2.56 -50.08
CA ASN A 106 -19.94 2.58 -51.54
C ASN A 106 -21.25 3.23 -52.04
#